data_AF-A0A5B2TCI4-F1
#
_entry.id   AF-A0A5B2TCI4-F1
#
_cell.length_a   1.000
_cell.length_b   1.000
_cell.length_c   1.000
_cell.angle_alpha   90.00
_cell.angle_beta   90.00
_cell.angle_gamma   90.00
#
_symmetry.space_group_name_H-M   'P 1'
#
loop_
_entity.id
_entity.type
_entity.pdbx_description
1 polymer ?
#
loop_
_entity_poly.entity_id
_entity_poly.type
_entity_poly.pdbx_seq_one_letter_code
_entity_poly.pdbx_strand_id
1 'polypeptide(L)'
;MLAFIRNLVGVKTDQAVNNAVEAIVRWDPKSATEAELRTMEQHLDQLGLQVAEARQAYEREKREADTIQALSQQRLAAAEQLQRRAEAATDPAQKSELERSLGTLLTMLEEMAPEVEREKQDAVDAQDFLNTLQQTYEQAGSKLKSARSELARAQRDMTRAEAQRDAAERRAEAARQAAGLTGATSGLSVALKTMQEAAARDLAQAEAANAKAKLLTPTQPEKDDPNIAAAMDAAAGRLPAPVNLGDRLAAIRQKQGAQRLISG
;
A
#
# COMPACT_ATOMS: atom_id res chain seq x y z
N MET A 1 29.13 -23.52 -4.30
CA MET A 1 28.05 -24.53 -4.14
C MET A 1 27.15 -24.18 -2.94
N LEU A 2 26.44 -23.03 -2.99
CA LEU A 2 25.44 -22.63 -1.97
C LEU A 2 24.31 -21.82 -2.61
N ALA A 3 23.87 -22.20 -3.81
CA ALA A 3 22.88 -21.44 -4.58
C ALA A 3 21.75 -22.31 -5.18
N PHE A 4 21.47 -23.48 -4.60
CA PHE A 4 20.50 -24.42 -5.19
C PHE A 4 19.41 -24.97 -4.24
N ILE A 5 19.28 -24.47 -3.00
CA ILE A 5 18.18 -24.84 -2.08
C ILE A 5 17.38 -23.60 -1.63
N ARG A 6 17.09 -22.66 -2.54
CA ARG A 6 16.29 -21.46 -2.20
C ARG A 6 15.04 -21.24 -3.06
N ASN A 7 14.66 -22.17 -3.94
CA ASN A 7 13.55 -21.95 -4.88
C ASN A 7 12.36 -22.94 -4.78
N LEU A 8 12.11 -23.58 -3.64
CA LEU A 8 10.97 -24.50 -3.49
C LEU A 8 10.17 -24.37 -2.18
N VAL A 9 9.93 -23.13 -1.69
CA VAL A 9 9.00 -22.90 -0.57
C VAL A 9 7.97 -21.77 -0.84
N GLY A 10 8.08 -21.00 -1.92
CA GLY A 10 7.43 -19.68 -1.97
C GLY A 10 6.25 -19.46 -2.92
N VAL A 11 5.53 -20.47 -3.43
CA VAL A 11 4.51 -20.17 -4.48
C VAL A 11 3.21 -20.98 -4.45
N LYS A 12 2.87 -21.67 -3.35
CA LYS A 12 1.56 -22.33 -3.19
C LYS A 12 0.75 -21.90 -1.96
N THR A 13 1.16 -20.83 -1.29
CA THR A 13 0.48 -20.30 -0.10
C THR A 13 -0.45 -19.12 -0.38
N ASP A 14 -0.36 -18.46 -1.53
CA ASP A 14 -1.08 -17.18 -1.71
C ASP A 14 -2.59 -17.34 -1.97
N GLN A 15 -3.03 -18.42 -2.62
CA GLN A 15 -4.48 -18.64 -2.85
C GLN A 15 -5.21 -19.25 -1.64
N ALA A 16 -4.49 -19.98 -0.78
CA ALA A 16 -5.07 -20.54 0.45
C ALA A 16 -5.15 -19.50 1.58
N VAL A 17 -4.22 -18.54 1.63
CA VAL A 17 -4.21 -17.47 2.63
C VAL A 17 -5.35 -16.47 2.39
N ASN A 18 -5.66 -16.10 1.14
CA ASN A 18 -6.75 -15.17 0.85
C ASN A 18 -8.14 -15.72 1.26
N ASN A 19 -8.40 -17.01 1.01
CA ASN A 19 -9.64 -17.65 1.44
C ASN A 19 -9.71 -17.82 2.98
N ALA A 20 -8.56 -17.99 3.65
CA ALA A 20 -8.51 -18.06 5.11
C ALA A 20 -8.69 -16.68 5.77
N VAL A 21 -8.18 -15.59 5.16
CA VAL A 21 -8.39 -14.22 5.64
C VAL A 21 -9.85 -13.79 5.47
N GLU A 22 -10.48 -14.09 4.33
CA GLU A 22 -11.92 -13.82 4.15
C GLU A 22 -12.79 -14.62 5.14
N ALA A 23 -12.39 -15.84 5.48
CA ALA A 23 -13.09 -16.67 6.48
C ALA A 23 -12.90 -16.15 7.92
N ILE A 24 -11.71 -15.62 8.28
CA ILE A 24 -11.44 -15.02 9.60
C ILE A 24 -12.15 -13.67 9.74
N VAL A 25 -12.14 -12.82 8.72
CA VAL A 25 -12.85 -11.52 8.72
C VAL A 25 -14.36 -11.71 8.79
N ARG A 26 -14.90 -12.81 8.25
CA ARG A 26 -16.31 -13.20 8.45
C ARG A 26 -16.63 -13.68 9.86
N TRP A 27 -15.64 -14.21 10.59
CA TRP A 27 -15.82 -14.79 11.92
C TRP A 27 -15.62 -13.76 13.04
N ASP A 28 -14.69 -12.81 12.87
CA ASP A 28 -14.51 -11.64 13.74
C ASP A 28 -13.85 -10.45 13.00
N PRO A 29 -14.62 -9.60 12.31
CA PRO A 29 -14.10 -8.46 11.56
C PRO A 29 -13.49 -7.37 12.46
N LYS A 30 -13.85 -7.35 13.76
CA LYS A 30 -13.35 -6.34 14.71
C LYS A 30 -11.92 -6.64 15.13
N SER A 31 -11.62 -7.89 15.47
CA SER A 31 -10.26 -8.29 15.86
C SER A 31 -9.24 -8.13 14.73
N ALA A 32 -9.64 -8.44 13.48
CA ALA A 32 -8.77 -8.28 12.32
C ALA A 32 -8.41 -6.81 12.05
N THR A 33 -9.38 -5.90 12.17
CA THR A 33 -9.16 -4.47 11.96
C THR A 33 -8.45 -3.78 13.13
N GLU A 34 -8.67 -4.23 14.37
CA GLU A 34 -7.90 -3.75 15.53
C GLU A 34 -6.42 -4.15 15.46
N ALA A 35 -6.12 -5.35 14.96
CA ALA A 35 -4.75 -5.80 14.74
C ALA A 35 -4.04 -4.93 13.70
N GLU A 36 -4.70 -4.63 12.58
CA GLU A 36 -4.17 -3.76 11.53
C GLU A 36 -3.93 -2.32 12.04
N LEU A 37 -4.88 -1.75 12.79
CA LEU A 37 -4.71 -0.44 13.41
C LEU A 37 -3.51 -0.41 14.38
N ARG A 38 -3.33 -1.46 15.18
CA ARG A 38 -2.17 -1.59 16.07
C ARG A 38 -0.86 -1.69 15.29
N THR A 39 -0.84 -2.39 14.16
CA THR A 39 0.34 -2.43 13.28
C THR A 39 0.64 -1.04 12.70
N MET A 40 -0.38 -0.30 12.25
CA MET A 40 -0.21 1.08 11.80
C MET A 40 0.31 2.01 12.91
N GLU A 41 -0.17 1.86 14.14
CA GLU A 41 0.34 2.58 15.31
C GLU A 41 1.82 2.28 15.56
N GLN A 42 2.21 1.00 15.57
CA GLN A 42 3.60 0.59 15.76
C GLN A 42 4.53 1.15 14.67
N HIS A 43 4.09 1.14 13.41
CA HIS A 43 4.84 1.75 12.32
C HIS A 43 4.96 3.27 12.49
N LEU A 44 3.90 3.93 12.97
CA LEU A 44 3.94 5.36 13.24
C LEU A 44 4.92 5.68 14.39
N ASP A 45 4.93 4.89 15.46
CA ASP A 45 5.86 5.04 16.57
C ASP A 45 7.32 4.86 16.11
N GLN A 46 7.59 3.84 15.28
CA GLN A 46 8.91 3.61 14.68
C GLN A 46 9.35 4.78 13.80
N LEU A 47 8.46 5.30 12.94
CA LEU A 47 8.73 6.49 12.14
C LEU A 47 8.99 7.72 13.03
N GLY A 48 8.28 7.86 14.15
CA GLY A 48 8.50 8.92 15.12
C GLY A 48 9.89 8.88 15.73
N LEU A 49 10.39 7.70 16.08
CA LEU A 49 11.76 7.50 16.56
C LEU A 49 12.78 7.89 15.47
N GLN A 50 12.59 7.44 14.23
CA GLN A 50 13.47 7.78 13.12
C GLN A 50 13.51 9.29 12.83
N VAL A 51 12.37 9.98 12.94
CA VAL A 51 12.31 11.45 12.82
C VAL A 51 13.12 12.13 13.94
N ALA A 52 13.02 11.62 15.17
CA ALA A 52 13.77 12.17 16.30
C ALA A 52 15.29 11.97 16.13
N GLU A 53 15.71 10.77 15.72
CA GLU A 53 17.11 10.46 15.42
C GLU A 53 17.65 11.31 14.26
N ALA A 54 16.90 11.43 13.16
CA ALA A 54 17.26 12.26 12.02
C ALA A 54 17.36 13.74 12.40
N ARG A 55 16.48 14.23 13.28
CA ARG A 55 16.56 15.60 13.79
C ARG A 55 17.83 15.82 14.60
N GLN A 56 18.20 14.86 15.46
CA GLN A 56 19.45 14.97 16.21
C GLN A 56 20.67 14.93 15.29
N ALA A 57 20.65 14.10 14.25
CA ALA A 57 21.70 14.06 13.24
C ALA A 57 21.81 15.40 12.51
N TYR A 58 20.71 15.93 11.98
CA TYR A 58 20.68 17.25 11.32
C TYR A 58 21.23 18.37 12.21
N GLU A 59 20.82 18.42 13.48
CA GLU A 59 21.32 19.42 14.42
C GLU A 59 22.83 19.30 14.67
N ARG A 60 23.39 18.10 14.60
CA ARG A 60 24.84 17.88 14.69
C ARG A 60 25.52 18.36 13.41
N GLU A 61 25.11 17.86 12.24
CA GLU A 61 25.73 18.22 10.95
C GLU A 61 25.67 19.74 10.72
N LYS A 62 24.54 20.37 11.06
CA LYS A 62 24.39 21.82 10.98
C LYS A 62 25.38 22.57 11.86
N ARG A 63 25.61 22.12 13.09
CA ARG A 63 26.59 22.76 13.99
C ARG A 63 28.01 22.59 13.48
N GLU A 64 28.34 21.44 12.91
CA GLU A 64 29.65 21.17 12.32
C GLU A 64 29.89 22.08 11.10
N ALA A 65 28.90 22.17 10.20
CA ALA A 65 28.89 23.10 9.07
C ALA A 65 29.02 24.57 9.49
N ASP A 66 28.23 25.02 10.48
CA ASP A 66 28.28 26.39 10.99
C ASP A 66 29.66 26.70 11.62
N THR A 67 30.24 25.74 12.34
CA THR A 67 31.53 25.89 13.01
C THR A 67 32.67 25.98 11.99
N ILE A 68 32.71 25.10 11.00
CA ILE A 68 33.77 25.11 9.97
C ILE A 68 33.65 26.36 9.08
N GLN A 69 32.42 26.78 8.77
CA GLN A 69 32.18 28.01 8.03
C GLN A 69 32.65 29.24 8.81
N ALA A 70 32.34 29.32 10.11
CA ALA A 70 32.81 30.42 10.96
C ALA A 70 34.34 30.45 11.06
N LEU A 71 34.99 29.29 11.19
CA LEU A 71 36.45 29.19 11.23
C LEU A 71 37.09 29.63 9.89
N SER A 72 36.51 29.23 8.77
CA SER A 72 36.95 29.66 7.44
C SER A 72 36.83 31.18 7.27
N GLN A 73 35.70 31.78 7.67
CA GLN A 73 35.51 33.23 7.65
C GLN A 73 36.51 33.96 8.54
N GLN A 74 36.80 33.43 9.73
CA GLN A 74 37.80 33.99 10.63
C GLN A 74 39.20 33.97 9.99
N ARG A 75 39.59 32.86 9.35
CA ARG A 75 40.87 32.74 8.65
C ARG A 75 40.97 33.69 7.47
N LEU A 76 39.89 33.87 6.70
CA LEU A 76 39.83 34.82 5.60
C LEU A 76 40.01 36.26 6.09
N ALA A 77 39.30 36.66 7.14
CA ALA A 77 39.44 37.99 7.74
C ALA A 77 40.86 38.25 8.27
N ALA A 78 41.49 37.23 8.87
CA ALA A 78 42.88 37.29 9.31
C ALA A 78 43.86 37.44 8.13
N ALA A 79 43.63 36.70 7.03
CA ALA A 79 44.42 36.82 5.80
C ALA A 79 44.32 38.24 5.20
N GLU A 80 43.11 38.80 5.09
CA GLU A 80 42.89 40.18 4.62
C GLU A 80 43.58 41.23 5.53
N GLN A 81 43.61 40.99 6.83
CA GLN A 81 44.31 41.88 7.77
C GLN A 81 45.84 41.78 7.60
N LEU A 82 46.38 40.58 7.43
CA LEU A 82 47.81 40.37 7.20
C LEU A 82 48.24 40.99 5.86
N GLN A 83 47.44 40.82 4.81
CA GLN A 83 47.69 41.46 3.52
C GLN A 83 47.79 42.98 3.65
N ARG A 84 46.81 43.62 4.28
CA ARG A 84 46.84 45.08 4.53
C ARG A 84 48.06 45.54 5.31
N ARG A 85 48.50 44.74 6.30
CA ARG A 85 49.72 45.03 7.08
C ARG A 85 50.99 44.86 6.24
N ALA A 86 51.05 43.85 5.39
CA ALA A 86 52.19 43.61 4.50
C ALA A 86 52.32 44.72 3.44
N GLU A 87 51.20 45.22 2.92
CA GLU A 87 51.15 46.35 1.99
C GLU A 87 51.60 47.67 2.64
N ALA A 88 51.27 47.87 3.92
CA ALA A 88 51.66 49.07 4.68
C ALA A 88 53.08 48.99 5.27
N ALA A 89 53.70 47.80 5.33
CA ALA A 89 55.02 47.61 5.92
C ALA A 89 56.12 48.21 5.03
N THR A 90 56.95 49.06 5.62
CA THR A 90 58.10 49.69 4.95
C THR A 90 59.41 48.92 5.16
N ASP A 91 59.51 48.11 6.21
CA ASP A 91 60.67 47.26 6.49
C ASP A 91 60.60 45.96 5.66
N PRO A 92 61.59 45.68 4.79
CA PRO A 92 61.64 44.44 4.02
C PRO A 92 61.60 43.16 4.84
N ALA A 93 62.21 43.14 6.04
CA ALA A 93 62.22 41.96 6.89
C ALA A 93 60.82 41.65 7.43
N GLN A 94 60.16 42.66 7.99
CA GLN A 94 58.79 42.56 8.50
C GLN A 94 57.80 42.18 7.38
N LYS A 95 57.95 42.76 6.19
CA LYS A 95 57.11 42.45 5.04
C LYS A 95 57.22 40.97 4.65
N SER A 96 58.43 40.42 4.56
CA SER A 96 58.65 39.01 4.22
C SER A 96 58.03 38.04 5.25
N GLU A 97 58.08 38.38 6.54
CA GLU A 97 57.45 37.59 7.60
C GLU A 97 55.92 37.58 7.51
N LEU A 98 55.32 38.75 7.22
CA LEU A 98 53.88 38.87 7.03
C LEU A 98 53.41 38.12 5.77
N GLU A 99 54.15 38.21 4.67
CA GLU A 99 53.87 37.46 3.43
C GLU A 99 53.97 35.95 3.65
N ARG A 100 54.95 35.48 4.42
CA ARG A 100 55.05 34.05 4.79
C ARG A 100 53.84 33.60 5.60
N SER A 101 53.43 34.39 6.59
CA SER A 101 52.26 34.09 7.43
C SER A 101 50.96 34.11 6.63
N LEU A 102 50.83 35.07 5.70
CA LEU A 102 49.72 35.13 4.76
C LEU A 102 49.67 33.87 3.87
N GLY A 103 50.81 33.47 3.31
CA GLY A 103 50.92 32.24 2.52
C GLY A 103 50.45 31.01 3.30
N THR A 104 50.86 30.87 4.56
CA THR A 104 50.38 29.78 5.43
C THR A 104 48.86 29.81 5.64
N LEU A 105 48.26 30.98 5.89
CA LEU A 105 46.80 31.09 6.03
C LEU A 105 46.05 30.77 4.74
N LEU A 106 46.58 31.20 3.58
CA LEU A 106 45.98 30.90 2.29
C LEU A 106 46.01 29.40 1.99
N THR A 107 47.14 28.71 2.23
CA THR A 107 47.20 27.24 2.11
C THR A 107 46.20 26.55 3.04
N MET A 108 46.10 27.00 4.30
CA MET A 108 45.10 26.45 5.23
C MET A 108 43.65 26.69 4.77
N LEU A 109 43.36 27.82 4.13
CA LEU A 109 42.04 28.14 3.56
C LEU A 109 41.74 27.27 2.33
N GLU A 110 42.73 27.05 1.47
CA GLU A 110 42.62 26.18 0.29
C GLU A 110 42.36 24.72 0.69
N GLU A 111 43.05 24.22 1.72
CA GLU A 111 42.84 22.88 2.27
C GLU A 111 41.46 22.73 2.93
N MET A 112 40.97 23.79 3.60
CA MET A 112 39.63 23.80 4.23
C MET A 112 38.48 23.93 3.24
N ALA A 113 38.68 24.56 2.09
CA ALA A 113 37.61 24.85 1.13
C ALA A 113 36.75 23.61 0.77
N PRO A 114 37.33 22.44 0.41
CA PRO A 114 36.53 21.24 0.16
C PRO A 114 35.82 20.70 1.41
N GLU A 115 36.40 20.88 2.61
CA GLU A 115 35.76 20.46 3.86
C GLU A 115 34.54 21.32 4.14
N VAL A 116 34.64 22.65 4.02
CA VAL A 116 33.51 23.57 4.23
C VAL A 116 32.34 23.24 3.30
N GLU A 117 32.63 22.97 2.02
CA GLU A 117 31.58 22.62 1.06
C GLU A 117 30.96 21.25 1.38
N ARG A 118 31.78 20.28 1.80
CA ARG A 118 31.28 18.96 2.22
C ARG A 118 30.36 19.07 3.43
N GLU A 119 30.80 19.71 4.52
CA GLU A 119 30.00 19.83 5.75
C GLU A 119 28.69 20.59 5.48
N LYS A 120 28.73 21.61 4.63
CA LYS A 120 27.52 22.32 4.20
C LYS A 120 26.58 21.41 3.44
N GLN A 121 27.08 20.59 2.53
CA GLN A 121 26.27 19.64 1.78
C GLN A 121 25.69 18.56 2.70
N ASP A 122 26.48 18.04 3.64
CA ASP A 122 26.04 17.03 4.62
C ASP A 122 24.90 17.58 5.49
N ALA A 123 24.96 18.86 5.90
CA ALA A 123 23.88 19.52 6.62
C ALA A 123 22.59 19.68 5.77
N VAL A 124 22.73 19.96 4.47
CA VAL A 124 21.59 20.05 3.53
C VAL A 124 20.96 18.68 3.32
N ASP A 125 21.78 17.65 3.07
CA ASP A 125 21.32 16.28 2.85
C ASP A 125 20.59 15.73 4.09
N ALA A 126 21.14 16.01 5.29
CA ALA A 126 20.50 15.66 6.55
C ALA A 126 19.15 16.40 6.75
N GLN A 127 19.06 17.65 6.31
CA GLN A 127 17.82 18.42 6.35
C GLN A 127 16.75 17.82 5.41
N ASP A 128 17.12 17.50 4.17
CA ASP A 128 16.23 16.94 3.18
C ASP A 128 15.72 15.56 3.59
N PHE A 129 16.60 14.74 4.18
CA PHE A 129 16.22 13.46 4.77
C PHE A 129 15.23 13.63 5.93
N LEU A 130 15.49 14.57 6.84
CA LEU A 130 14.58 14.89 7.94
C LEU A 130 13.20 15.35 7.43
N ASN A 131 13.16 16.25 6.44
CA ASN A 131 11.93 16.75 5.85
C ASN A 131 11.12 15.60 5.23
N THR A 132 11.79 14.69 4.51
CA THR A 132 11.16 13.51 3.89
C THR A 132 10.55 12.59 4.95
N LEU A 133 11.26 12.33 6.05
CA LEU A 133 10.75 11.52 7.16
C LEU A 133 9.56 12.19 7.86
N GLN A 134 9.63 13.50 8.10
CA GLN A 134 8.52 14.26 8.70
C GLN A 134 7.27 14.20 7.83
N GLN A 135 7.41 14.43 6.52
CA GLN A 135 6.30 14.32 5.58
C GLN A 135 5.70 12.90 5.58
N THR A 136 6.54 11.87 5.61
CA THR A 136 6.09 10.47 5.65
C THR A 136 5.35 10.17 6.96
N TYR A 137 5.87 10.65 8.10
CA TYR A 137 5.23 10.52 9.41
C TYR A 137 3.86 11.21 9.46
N GLU A 138 3.76 12.44 8.95
CA GLU A 138 2.48 13.16 8.85
C GLU A 138 1.46 12.44 7.98
N GLN A 139 1.90 11.93 6.82
CA GLN A 139 1.05 11.13 5.94
C GLN A 139 0.57 9.85 6.62
N ALA A 140 1.46 9.12 7.30
CA ALA A 140 1.12 7.90 8.04
C ALA A 140 0.12 8.20 9.18
N GLY A 141 0.35 9.29 9.93
CA GLY A 141 -0.55 9.75 10.98
C GLY A 141 -1.94 10.12 10.44
N SER A 142 -2.00 10.78 9.28
CA SER A 142 -3.27 11.10 8.61
C SER A 142 -4.02 9.85 8.18
N LYS A 143 -3.33 8.85 7.61
CA LYS A 143 -3.91 7.56 7.21
C LYS A 143 -4.46 6.79 8.41
N LEU A 144 -3.69 6.73 9.51
CA LEU A 144 -4.15 6.10 10.76
C LEU A 144 -5.42 6.78 11.30
N LYS A 145 -5.46 8.11 11.32
CA LYS A 145 -6.64 8.86 11.76
C LYS A 145 -7.86 8.58 10.88
N SER A 146 -7.68 8.52 9.56
CA SER A 146 -8.76 8.19 8.62
C SER A 146 -9.26 6.76 8.83
N ALA A 147 -8.35 5.78 8.92
CA ALA A 147 -8.69 4.38 9.17
C ALA A 147 -9.48 4.19 10.48
N ARG A 148 -9.07 4.86 11.57
CA ARG A 148 -9.84 4.86 12.83
C ARG A 148 -11.25 5.43 12.67
N SER A 149 -11.40 6.53 11.93
CA SER A 149 -12.70 7.14 11.66
C SER A 149 -13.60 6.22 10.82
N GLU A 150 -13.06 5.58 9.79
CA GLU A 150 -13.77 4.63 8.93
C GLU A 150 -14.22 3.40 9.72
N LEU A 151 -13.34 2.83 10.55
CA LEU A 151 -13.68 1.74 11.45
C LEU A 151 -14.82 2.12 12.40
N ALA A 152 -14.76 3.29 13.03
CA ALA A 152 -15.82 3.75 13.92
C ALA A 152 -17.17 3.94 13.19
N ARG A 153 -17.16 4.32 11.91
CA ARG A 153 -18.38 4.39 11.07
C ARG A 153 -18.90 2.98 10.77
N ALA A 154 -18.05 2.11 10.27
CA ALA A 154 -18.39 0.73 9.95
C ALA A 154 -18.98 -0.01 11.16
N GLN A 155 -18.40 0.16 12.35
CA GLN A 155 -18.92 -0.42 13.59
C GLN A 155 -20.35 0.06 13.91
N ARG A 156 -20.64 1.35 13.74
CA ARG A 156 -22.00 1.88 13.96
C ARG A 156 -22.99 1.34 12.94
N ASP A 157 -22.58 1.23 11.67
CA ASP A 157 -23.44 0.71 10.61
C ASP A 157 -23.72 -0.77 10.81
N MET A 158 -22.75 -1.55 11.28
CA MET A 158 -22.95 -2.95 11.68
C MET A 158 -23.94 -3.08 12.84
N THR A 159 -23.81 -2.29 13.91
CA THR A 159 -24.76 -2.31 15.03
C THR A 159 -26.19 -1.96 14.59
N ARG A 160 -26.34 -1.03 13.64
CA ARG A 160 -27.65 -0.71 13.05
C ARG A 160 -28.21 -1.89 12.24
N ALA A 161 -27.37 -2.53 11.43
CA ALA A 161 -27.76 -3.70 10.64
C ALA A 161 -28.17 -4.89 11.53
N GLU A 162 -27.44 -5.13 12.62
CA GLU A 162 -27.80 -6.14 13.63
C GLU A 162 -29.17 -5.84 14.26
N ALA A 163 -29.40 -4.60 14.71
CA ALA A 163 -30.70 -4.21 15.28
C ALA A 163 -31.85 -4.36 14.28
N GLN A 164 -31.62 -4.04 13.00
CA GLN A 164 -32.61 -4.24 11.93
C GLN A 164 -32.89 -5.72 11.67
N ARG A 165 -31.86 -6.56 11.65
CA ARG A 165 -31.99 -8.02 11.51
C ARG A 165 -32.80 -8.61 12.67
N ASP A 166 -32.45 -8.26 13.90
CA ASP A 166 -33.13 -8.75 15.10
C ASP A 166 -34.61 -8.31 15.11
N ALA A 167 -34.90 -7.08 14.69
CA ALA A 167 -36.27 -6.61 14.54
C ALA A 167 -37.06 -7.36 13.45
N ALA A 168 -36.41 -7.66 12.31
CA ALA A 168 -37.02 -8.43 11.22
C ALA A 168 -37.28 -9.88 11.66
N GLU A 169 -36.37 -10.49 12.41
CA GLU A 169 -36.50 -11.84 12.97
C GLU A 169 -37.67 -11.90 13.96
N ARG A 170 -37.76 -10.95 14.91
CA ARG A 170 -38.91 -10.86 15.83
C ARG A 170 -40.24 -10.67 15.10
N ARG A 171 -40.28 -9.86 14.03
CA ARG A 171 -41.48 -9.69 13.20
C ARG A 171 -41.86 -10.98 12.47
N ALA A 172 -40.88 -11.71 11.94
CA ALA A 172 -41.10 -12.99 11.28
C ALA A 172 -41.61 -14.04 12.27
N GLU A 173 -41.06 -14.10 13.49
CA GLU A 173 -41.54 -14.96 14.57
C GLU A 173 -42.98 -14.61 14.99
N ALA A 174 -43.27 -13.33 15.19
CA ALA A 174 -44.61 -12.86 15.52
C ALA A 174 -45.63 -13.19 14.42
N ALA A 175 -45.25 -13.03 13.14
CA ALA A 175 -46.09 -13.40 12.01
C ALA A 175 -46.33 -14.92 11.94
N ARG A 176 -45.31 -15.75 12.25
CA ARG A 176 -45.46 -17.21 12.37
C ARG A 176 -46.41 -17.58 13.50
N GLN A 177 -46.33 -16.89 14.64
CA GLN A 177 -47.26 -17.10 15.75
C GLN A 177 -48.69 -16.69 15.39
N ALA A 178 -48.87 -15.52 14.77
CA ALA A 178 -50.17 -14.95 14.39
C ALA A 178 -50.85 -15.70 13.23
N ALA A 179 -50.09 -16.29 12.30
CA ALA A 179 -50.60 -17.18 11.26
C ALA A 179 -51.12 -18.53 11.82
N GLY A 180 -51.22 -18.69 13.14
CA GLY A 180 -51.81 -19.85 13.80
C GLY A 180 -50.92 -21.09 13.81
N LEU A 181 -49.66 -21.00 13.34
CA LEU A 181 -48.72 -22.12 13.30
C LEU A 181 -48.18 -22.53 14.68
N THR A 182 -48.69 -21.95 15.76
CA THR A 182 -48.27 -22.28 17.14
C THR A 182 -49.41 -22.79 18.04
N GLY A 183 -50.63 -22.96 17.52
CA GLY A 183 -51.83 -23.10 18.36
C GLY A 183 -52.56 -24.45 18.43
N ALA A 184 -52.34 -25.43 17.53
CA ALA A 184 -53.35 -26.52 17.40
C ALA A 184 -52.89 -27.96 17.06
N THR A 185 -51.63 -28.36 17.26
CA THR A 185 -51.21 -29.76 16.96
C THR A 185 -50.01 -30.24 17.78
N SER A 186 -50.12 -30.29 19.12
CA SER A 186 -49.02 -30.73 20.01
C SER A 186 -48.63 -32.22 19.92
N GLY A 187 -49.37 -33.08 19.22
CA GLY A 187 -49.01 -34.50 19.01
C GLY A 187 -48.66 -34.89 17.57
N LEU A 188 -49.26 -34.24 16.56
CA LEU A 188 -49.07 -34.56 15.14
C LEU A 188 -47.90 -33.77 14.51
N SER A 189 -47.56 -32.61 15.06
CA SER A 189 -46.47 -31.77 14.56
C SER A 189 -45.08 -32.30 14.93
N VAL A 190 -44.93 -33.15 15.96
CA VAL A 190 -43.65 -33.81 16.21
C VAL A 190 -43.36 -34.83 15.09
N ALA A 191 -44.36 -35.63 14.71
CA ALA A 191 -44.24 -36.62 13.62
C ALA A 191 -44.05 -35.96 12.24
N LEU A 192 -44.81 -34.91 11.92
CA LEU A 192 -44.67 -34.19 10.64
C LEU A 192 -43.38 -33.35 10.59
N LYS A 193 -42.92 -32.77 11.71
CA LYS A 193 -41.61 -32.10 11.81
C LYS A 193 -40.47 -33.10 11.69
N THR A 194 -40.56 -34.29 12.28
CA THR A 194 -39.56 -35.34 12.04
C THR A 194 -39.58 -35.85 10.61
N MET A 195 -40.75 -35.91 9.95
CA MET A 195 -40.83 -36.29 8.53
C MET A 195 -40.34 -35.18 7.60
N GLN A 196 -40.58 -33.91 7.90
CA GLN A 196 -40.10 -32.77 7.12
C GLN A 196 -38.62 -32.46 7.42
N GLU A 197 -38.14 -32.64 8.64
CA GLU A 197 -36.71 -32.61 8.95
C GLU A 197 -35.99 -33.83 8.39
N ALA A 198 -36.59 -35.02 8.37
CA ALA A 198 -36.04 -36.18 7.66
C ALA A 198 -36.05 -35.93 6.15
N ALA A 199 -37.14 -35.42 5.56
CA ALA A 199 -37.20 -35.10 4.14
C ALA A 199 -36.27 -33.95 3.75
N ALA A 200 -36.11 -32.93 4.60
CA ALA A 200 -35.17 -31.83 4.38
C ALA A 200 -33.72 -32.26 4.63
N ARG A 201 -33.46 -33.17 5.58
CA ARG A 201 -32.13 -33.80 5.74
C ARG A 201 -31.85 -34.76 4.60
N ASP A 202 -32.82 -35.51 4.09
CA ASP A 202 -32.67 -36.42 2.95
C ASP A 202 -32.53 -35.63 1.65
N LEU A 203 -33.22 -34.50 1.48
CA LEU A 203 -33.00 -33.57 0.36
C LEU A 203 -31.66 -32.86 0.48
N ALA A 204 -31.28 -32.36 1.66
CA ALA A 204 -29.98 -31.74 1.86
C ALA A 204 -28.82 -32.76 1.78
N GLN A 205 -29.04 -34.02 2.19
CA GLN A 205 -28.09 -35.12 2.02
C GLN A 205 -28.08 -35.62 0.58
N ALA A 206 -29.20 -35.60 -0.16
CA ALA A 206 -29.26 -35.93 -1.58
C ALA A 206 -28.66 -34.82 -2.45
N GLU A 207 -28.82 -33.55 -2.07
CA GLU A 207 -28.19 -32.40 -2.72
C GLU A 207 -26.70 -32.32 -2.35
N ALA A 208 -26.33 -32.60 -1.10
CA ALA A 208 -24.93 -32.74 -0.70
C ALA A 208 -24.28 -33.99 -1.32
N ALA A 209 -24.99 -35.10 -1.47
CA ALA A 209 -24.50 -36.31 -2.14
C ALA A 209 -24.43 -36.12 -3.67
N ASN A 210 -25.37 -35.39 -4.29
CA ASN A 210 -25.28 -35.02 -5.71
C ASN A 210 -24.18 -33.98 -5.97
N ALA A 211 -23.95 -33.04 -5.05
CA ALA A 211 -22.83 -32.11 -5.10
C ALA A 211 -21.50 -32.82 -4.87
N LYS A 212 -21.46 -33.81 -3.96
CA LYS A 212 -20.25 -34.62 -3.64
C LYS A 212 -19.97 -35.71 -4.68
N ALA A 213 -21.00 -36.24 -5.35
CA ALA A 213 -20.87 -37.15 -6.50
C ALA A 213 -20.41 -36.41 -7.77
N LYS A 214 -20.79 -35.14 -7.94
CA LYS A 214 -20.22 -34.24 -8.98
C LYS A 214 -18.80 -33.75 -8.67
N LEU A 215 -18.37 -33.79 -7.41
CA LEU A 215 -17.05 -33.32 -6.96
C LEU A 215 -16.05 -34.44 -6.65
N LEU A 216 -16.39 -35.71 -6.86
CA LEU A 216 -15.48 -36.85 -6.66
C LEU A 216 -15.47 -37.80 -7.87
N THR A 217 -15.21 -37.23 -9.05
CA THR A 217 -14.51 -37.94 -10.13
C THR A 217 -13.18 -37.22 -10.42
N PRO A 218 -12.06 -37.69 -9.86
CA PRO A 218 -10.69 -37.35 -10.30
C PRO A 218 -10.37 -38.13 -11.60
N THR A 219 -9.53 -37.75 -12.56
CA THR A 219 -8.46 -36.73 -12.69
C THR A 219 -8.08 -36.55 -14.18
N GLN A 220 -7.66 -35.33 -14.52
CA GLN A 220 -6.81 -34.80 -15.62
C GLN A 220 -5.71 -35.69 -16.23
N PRO A 221 -4.90 -35.25 -17.25
CA PRO A 221 -4.82 -33.95 -17.97
C PRO A 221 -4.64 -34.09 -19.52
N GLU A 222 -4.68 -33.02 -20.32
CA GLU A 222 -3.51 -32.37 -20.97
C GLU A 222 -4.02 -31.09 -21.65
N LYS A 223 -3.57 -29.91 -21.20
CA LYS A 223 -2.64 -29.02 -21.91
C LYS A 223 -3.06 -28.67 -23.35
N ASP A 224 -3.22 -27.36 -23.56
CA ASP A 224 -3.18 -26.65 -24.83
C ASP A 224 -4.50 -26.43 -25.59
N ASP A 225 -5.44 -25.66 -25.02
CA ASP A 225 -6.43 -24.97 -25.87
C ASP A 225 -6.58 -23.47 -25.56
N PRO A 226 -5.94 -22.60 -26.36
CA PRO A 226 -6.07 -21.14 -26.29
C PRO A 226 -7.48 -20.59 -26.54
N ASN A 227 -8.44 -21.41 -26.98
CA ASN A 227 -9.77 -20.94 -27.35
C ASN A 227 -10.73 -20.71 -26.17
N ILE A 228 -10.41 -21.21 -24.97
CA ILE A 228 -11.28 -21.06 -23.79
C ILE A 228 -11.09 -19.69 -23.11
N ALA A 229 -9.90 -19.08 -23.24
CA ALA A 229 -9.67 -17.71 -22.79
C ALA A 229 -10.42 -16.67 -23.65
N ALA A 230 -10.51 -16.90 -24.97
CA ALA A 230 -11.20 -15.99 -25.90
C ALA A 230 -12.73 -16.03 -25.76
N ALA A 231 -13.30 -17.15 -25.31
CA ALA A 231 -14.75 -17.30 -25.12
C ALA A 231 -15.28 -16.57 -23.86
N MET A 232 -14.44 -16.33 -22.86
CA MET A 232 -14.80 -15.60 -21.65
C MET A 232 -14.76 -14.08 -21.83
N ASP A 233 -13.94 -13.56 -22.75
CA ASP A 233 -13.91 -12.13 -23.11
C ASP A 233 -15.05 -11.71 -24.07
N ALA A 234 -15.67 -12.65 -24.79
CA ALA A 234 -16.78 -12.37 -25.71
C ALA A 234 -18.16 -12.27 -25.01
N ALA A 235 -18.31 -12.72 -23.76
CA ALA A 235 -19.59 -12.73 -23.05
C ALA A 235 -19.87 -11.45 -22.22
N ALA A 236 -18.94 -10.48 -22.19
CA ALA A 236 -19.12 -9.17 -21.54
C ALA A 236 -19.45 -8.02 -22.54
N GLY A 237 -19.67 -8.32 -23.82
CA GLY A 237 -20.45 -7.47 -24.72
C GLY A 237 -19.82 -6.18 -25.27
N ARG A 238 -18.60 -6.22 -25.83
CA ARG A 238 -18.13 -5.22 -26.84
C ARG A 238 -17.33 -5.88 -27.97
N LEU A 239 -17.73 -5.60 -29.21
CA LEU A 239 -17.20 -6.14 -30.47
C LEU A 239 -15.70 -5.81 -30.70
N PRO A 240 -14.90 -6.72 -31.29
CA PRO A 240 -13.50 -6.44 -31.64
C PRO A 240 -13.34 -5.62 -32.93
N ALA A 241 -12.28 -4.81 -32.98
CA ALA A 241 -11.87 -4.00 -34.12
C ALA A 241 -11.01 -4.79 -35.14
N PRO A 242 -11.06 -4.45 -36.46
CA PRO A 242 -10.43 -5.22 -37.54
C PRO A 242 -8.93 -4.95 -37.71
N VAL A 243 -8.12 -6.00 -37.78
CA VAL A 243 -6.64 -5.90 -37.81
C VAL A 243 -6.02 -6.10 -39.20
N ASN A 244 -6.75 -6.58 -40.22
CA ASN A 244 -6.11 -6.91 -41.51
C ASN A 244 -6.67 -6.11 -42.70
N LEU A 245 -5.77 -5.63 -43.57
CA LEU A 245 -6.07 -4.79 -44.75
C LEU A 245 -7.01 -5.46 -45.77
N GLY A 246 -7.05 -6.80 -45.83
CA GLY A 246 -7.99 -7.56 -46.66
C GLY A 246 -9.45 -7.42 -46.21
N ASP A 247 -9.70 -7.40 -44.90
CA ASP A 247 -11.04 -7.22 -44.33
C ASP A 247 -11.53 -5.78 -44.44
N ARG A 248 -10.61 -4.80 -44.42
CA ARG A 248 -10.93 -3.39 -44.71
C ARG A 248 -11.39 -3.17 -46.15
N LEU A 249 -10.86 -3.91 -47.13
CA LEU A 249 -11.29 -3.85 -48.53
C LEU A 249 -12.65 -4.55 -48.77
N ALA A 250 -12.92 -5.65 -48.08
CA ALA A 250 -14.21 -6.33 -48.12
C ALA A 250 -15.35 -5.49 -47.49
N ALA A 251 -15.07 -4.85 -46.35
CA ALA A 251 -16.01 -3.94 -45.68
C ALA A 251 -16.32 -2.68 -46.51
N ILE A 252 -15.34 -2.12 -47.23
CA ILE A 252 -15.57 -0.97 -48.13
C ILE A 252 -16.42 -1.36 -49.34
N ARG A 253 -16.19 -2.55 -49.95
CA ARG A 253 -17.04 -3.06 -51.04
C ARG A 253 -18.47 -3.35 -50.59
N GLN A 254 -18.67 -3.92 -49.40
CA GLN A 254 -20.02 -4.14 -48.84
C GLN A 254 -20.74 -2.82 -48.53
N LYS A 255 -20.02 -1.81 -48.01
CA LYS A 255 -20.61 -0.48 -47.74
C LYS A 255 -20.98 0.27 -49.02
N GLN A 256 -20.21 0.11 -50.11
CA GLN A 256 -20.54 0.64 -51.44
C GLN A 256 -21.68 -0.13 -52.15
N GLY A 257 -21.87 -1.42 -51.85
CA GLY A 257 -23.00 -2.22 -52.33
C GLY A 257 -24.32 -1.92 -51.62
N ALA A 258 -24.29 -1.70 -50.30
CA ALA A 258 -25.48 -1.40 -49.50
C ALA A 258 -26.00 0.05 -49.67
N GLN A 259 -25.15 1.00 -50.06
CA GLN A 259 -25.57 2.37 -50.39
C GLN A 259 -26.20 2.52 -51.78
N ARG A 260 -26.11 1.51 -52.67
CA ARG A 260 -26.81 1.51 -53.97
C ARG A 260 -28.21 0.90 -53.95
N LEU A 261 -28.67 0.39 -52.81
CA LEU A 261 -29.97 -0.27 -52.66
C LEU A 261 -30.96 0.49 -51.75
N ILE A 262 -30.59 1.68 -51.25
CA ILE A 262 -31.48 2.55 -50.44
C ILE A 262 -31.65 3.94 -51.10
N SER A 263 -31.17 4.11 -52.33
CA SER A 263 -31.45 5.28 -53.18
C SER A 263 -31.77 4.83 -54.60
N GLY A 264 -32.88 4.11 -54.73
CA GLY A 264 -33.63 3.84 -55.94
C GLY A 264 -35.11 3.93 -55.61
#